data_AF-A0A651ED31-F1
#
_entry.id   AF-A0A651ED31-F1
#
_cell.length_a   1.000
_cell.length_b   1.000
_cell.length_c   1.000
_cell.angle_alpha   90.00
_cell.angle_beta   90.00
_cell.angle_gamma   90.00
#
_symmetry.space_group_name_H-M   'P 1'
#
loop_
_entity.id
_entity.type
_entity.pdbx_description
1 polymer ?
#
loop_
_entity_poly.entity_id
_entity_poly.type
_entity_poly.pdbx_seq_one_letter_code
_entity_poly.pdbx_strand_id
1 'polypeptide(L)'
;MVLYVKTFEAAMKKAVNLRLNEQTIEILEKLSHDLETTKTDIIEQSIRQYYMQNTDEQNDLLRFAGMLDRTQADAMVADIAADRDSKPFSLDFT
;
A
#
# COMPACT_ATOMS: atom_id res chain seq x y z
N MET A 1 38.77 -4.31 11.62
CA MET A 1 37.95 -3.11 11.36
C MET A 1 36.96 -3.48 10.28
N VAL A 2 35.73 -3.83 10.66
CA VAL A 2 34.71 -4.37 9.74
C VAL A 2 33.91 -3.20 9.19
N LEU A 3 34.10 -2.89 7.91
CA LEU A 3 33.23 -2.00 7.17
C LEU A 3 31.97 -2.78 6.77
N TYR A 4 30.89 -2.57 7.52
CA TYR A 4 29.54 -2.92 7.08
C TYR A 4 29.13 -1.93 5.99
N VAL A 5 29.45 -2.25 4.74
CA VAL A 5 28.74 -1.65 3.60
C VAL A 5 27.36 -2.29 3.60
N LYS A 6 26.35 -1.50 4.00
CA LYS A 6 24.94 -1.88 3.94
C LYS A 6 24.64 -2.51 2.59
N THR A 7 24.33 -3.79 2.62
CA THR A 7 23.71 -4.55 1.54
C THR A 7 22.39 -3.89 1.19
N PHE A 8 22.37 -3.10 0.11
CA PHE A 8 21.15 -2.98 -0.68
C PHE A 8 20.96 -4.34 -1.35
N GLU A 9 20.12 -5.18 -0.75
CA GLU A 9 19.62 -6.41 -1.35
C GLU A 9 19.19 -6.12 -2.79
N ALA A 10 19.71 -6.91 -3.72
CA ALA A 10 19.39 -6.85 -5.12
C ALA A 10 17.91 -7.20 -5.34
N ALA A 11 17.03 -6.20 -5.29
CA ALA A 11 15.66 -6.31 -5.78
C ALA A 11 15.69 -6.62 -7.29
N MET A 12 14.82 -7.52 -7.74
CA MET A 12 14.81 -8.12 -9.09
C MET A 12 15.03 -7.10 -10.22
N LYS A 13 16.21 -7.11 -10.84
CA LYS A 13 16.53 -6.31 -12.03
C LYS A 13 15.91 -6.96 -13.28
N LYS A 14 14.58 -6.96 -13.38
CA LYS A 14 13.89 -7.40 -14.59
C LYS A 14 13.77 -6.22 -15.54
N ALA A 15 14.37 -6.34 -16.73
CA ALA A 15 14.15 -5.36 -17.79
C ALA A 15 12.67 -5.38 -18.21
N VAL A 16 12.02 -4.22 -18.17
CA VAL A 16 10.63 -4.03 -18.59
C VAL A 16 10.63 -3.04 -19.75
N ASN A 17 10.00 -3.42 -20.86
CA ASN A 17 9.81 -2.52 -21.99
C ASN A 17 8.43 -1.87 -21.90
N LEU A 18 8.40 -0.54 -21.82
CA LEU A 18 7.17 0.25 -21.78
C LEU A 18 7.04 1.04 -23.09
N ARG A 19 5.82 1.05 -23.65
CA ARG A 19 5.49 1.94 -24.78
C ARG A 19 4.78 3.16 -24.22
N LEU A 20 5.32 4.33 -24.52
CA LEU A 20 4.81 5.62 -24.07
C LEU A 20 4.35 6.42 -25.29
N ASN A 21 3.40 7.34 -25.08
CA ASN A 21 3.04 8.31 -26.11
C ASN A 21 4.09 9.43 -26.18
N GLU A 22 4.10 10.17 -27.30
CA GLU A 22 5.08 11.22 -27.56
C GLU A 22 5.11 12.29 -26.46
N GLN A 23 3.94 12.78 -26.05
CA GLN A 23 3.80 13.80 -25.01
C GLN A 23 4.45 13.36 -23.67
N THR A 24 4.31 12.09 -23.30
CA THR A 24 4.93 11.55 -22.08
C THR A 24 6.45 11.48 -22.23
N ILE A 25 6.96 11.17 -23.41
CA ILE A 25 8.40 11.15 -23.69
C ILE A 25 8.98 12.56 -23.58
N GLU A 26 8.30 13.58 -24.15
CA GLU A 26 8.72 14.98 -24.04
C GLU A 26 8.79 15.45 -22.58
N ILE A 27 7.78 15.09 -21.77
CA ILE A 27 7.76 15.41 -20.34
C ILE A 27 8.91 14.71 -19.61
N LEU A 28 9.15 13.43 -19.88
CA LEU A 28 10.27 12.68 -19.30
C LEU A 28 11.63 13.28 -19.68
N GLU A 29 11.77 13.77 -20.91
CA GLU A 29 12.98 14.45 -21.36
C GLU A 29 13.22 15.71 -20.54
N LYS A 30 12.21 16.56 -20.44
CA LYS A 30 12.29 17.81 -19.69
C LYS A 30 12.58 17.57 -18.21
N LEU A 31 11.88 16.65 -17.57
CA LEU A 31 12.09 16.32 -16.15
C LEU A 31 13.48 15.72 -15.90
N SER A 32 13.97 14.88 -16.80
CA SER A 32 15.30 14.28 -16.73
C SER A 32 16.38 15.37 -16.77
N HIS A 33 16.19 16.40 -17.60
CA HIS A 33 17.09 17.54 -17.65
C HIS A 33 16.98 18.42 -16.40
N ASP A 34 15.76 18.84 -16.03
CA ASP A 34 15.51 19.76 -14.90
C ASP A 34 15.94 19.18 -13.55
N LEU A 35 15.85 17.86 -13.37
CA LEU A 35 16.18 17.16 -12.12
C LEU A 35 17.57 16.50 -12.13
N GLU A 36 18.34 16.68 -13.20
CA GLU A 36 19.68 16.09 -13.39
C GLU A 36 19.70 14.57 -13.10
N THR A 37 18.67 13.85 -13.54
CA THR A 37 18.51 12.40 -13.31
C THR A 37 18.12 11.66 -14.58
N THR A 38 18.05 10.34 -14.53
CA THR A 38 17.68 9.52 -15.69
C THR A 38 16.16 9.35 -15.81
N LYS A 39 15.69 9.15 -17.04
CA LYS A 39 14.27 8.86 -17.32
C LYS A 39 13.80 7.59 -16.61
N THR A 40 14.69 6.60 -16.50
CA THR A 40 14.44 5.37 -15.75
C THR A 40 14.21 5.67 -14.28
N ASP A 41 15.08 6.47 -13.65
CA ASP A 41 14.94 6.88 -12.25
C ASP A 41 13.62 7.59 -12.02
N ILE A 42 13.24 8.51 -12.90
CA ILE A 42 11.96 9.24 -12.81
C ILE A 42 10.79 8.27 -12.86
N ILE A 43 10.78 7.31 -13.79
CA ILE A 43 9.71 6.32 -13.90
C ILE A 43 9.66 5.44 -12.65
N GLU A 44 10.80 4.93 -12.18
CA GLU A 44 10.88 4.09 -10.99
C GLU A 44 10.37 4.81 -9.73
N GLN A 45 10.80 6.05 -9.52
CA GLN A 45 10.33 6.86 -8.39
C GLN A 45 8.84 7.18 -8.51
N SER A 46 8.36 7.52 -9.70
CA SER A 46 6.94 7.82 -9.92
C SER A 46 6.05 6.61 -9.64
N ILE A 47 6.44 5.43 -10.13
CA ILE A 47 5.72 4.17 -9.86
C ILE A 47 5.76 3.84 -8.37
N ARG A 48 6.91 4.01 -7.72
CA ARG A 48 7.05 3.79 -6.27
C ARG A 48 6.14 4.72 -5.49
N GLN A 49 6.11 6.00 -5.83
CA GLN A 49 5.27 7.00 -5.16
C GLN A 49 3.78 6.71 -5.38
N TYR A 50 3.39 6.38 -6.62
CA TYR A 50 2.02 5.94 -6.91
C TYR A 50 1.63 4.74 -6.05
N TYR A 51 2.49 3.73 -5.97
CA TYR A 51 2.25 2.58 -5.11
C TYR A 51 2.08 2.99 -3.65
N MET A 52 3.01 3.77 -3.08
CA MET A 52 2.92 4.21 -1.68
C MET A 52 1.63 4.98 -1.39
N GLN A 53 1.21 5.87 -2.28
CA GLN A 53 -0.01 6.67 -2.11
C GLN A 53 -1.30 5.84 -2.23
N ASN A 54 -1.30 4.76 -3.02
CA ASN A 54 -2.49 3.97 -3.31
C ASN A 54 -2.54 2.63 -2.57
N THR A 55 -1.47 2.26 -1.86
CA THR A 55 -1.42 0.99 -1.09
C THR A 55 -1.99 1.16 0.31
N ASP A 56 -1.92 2.36 0.90
CA ASP A 56 -2.56 2.64 2.20
C ASP A 56 -4.11 2.50 2.12
N GLU A 57 -4.71 2.61 0.93
CA GLU A 57 -6.14 2.37 0.73
C GLU A 57 -6.52 0.89 0.54
N GLN A 58 -5.57 -0.01 0.26
CA GLN A 58 -5.93 -1.32 -0.30
C GLN A 58 -6.31 -2.44 0.68
N ASN A 59 -6.34 -2.23 1.99
CA ASN A 59 -7.10 -3.13 2.86
C ASN A 59 -7.21 -2.59 4.29
N ASP A 60 -8.32 -1.93 4.62
CA ASP A 60 -8.68 -1.67 6.02
C ASP A 60 -8.66 -2.97 6.86
N LEU A 61 -8.95 -4.12 6.24
CA LEU A 61 -8.90 -5.42 6.91
C LEU A 61 -7.48 -5.88 7.25
N LEU A 62 -6.47 -5.50 6.47
CA LEU A 62 -5.07 -5.82 6.79
C LEU A 62 -4.57 -5.05 8.00
N ARG A 63 -5.13 -3.87 8.31
CA ARG A 63 -4.83 -3.15 9.56
C ARG A 63 -5.24 -3.94 10.80
N PHE A 64 -6.22 -4.83 10.68
CA PHE A 64 -6.69 -5.69 11.76
C PHE A 64 -6.05 -7.09 11.74
N ALA A 65 -5.29 -7.44 10.69
CA ALA A 65 -4.63 -8.73 10.58
C ALA A 65 -3.54 -8.86 11.66
N GLY A 66 -3.68 -9.85 12.55
CA GLY A 66 -2.75 -10.11 13.65
C GLY A 66 -2.89 -9.16 14.85
N MET A 67 -3.89 -8.28 14.87
CA MET A 67 -4.18 -7.40 16.02
C MET A 67 -4.75 -8.17 17.21
N LEU A 68 -5.50 -9.24 16.94
CA LEU A 68 -6.08 -10.11 17.96
C LEU A 68 -5.49 -11.50 17.83
N ASP A 69 -5.17 -12.11 18.96
CA ASP A 69 -4.92 -13.54 19.01
C ASP A 69 -6.23 -14.32 18.74
N ARG A 70 -6.10 -15.61 18.45
CA ARG A 70 -7.25 -16.46 18.09
C ARG A 70 -8.32 -16.47 19.20
N THR A 71 -7.90 -16.52 20.46
CA THR A 71 -8.79 -16.53 21.63
C THR A 71 -9.54 -15.21 21.79
N GLN A 72 -8.88 -14.07 21.55
CA GLN A 72 -9.49 -12.75 21.57
C GLN A 72 -10.47 -12.57 20.41
N ALA A 73 -10.14 -13.08 19.23
CA ALA A 73 -11.04 -13.08 18.08
C ALA A 73 -12.29 -13.94 18.33
N ASP A 74 -12.12 -15.14 18.86
CA ASP A 74 -13.22 -16.05 19.19
C ASP A 74 -14.12 -15.47 20.31
N ALA A 75 -13.52 -14.82 21.32
CA ALA A 75 -14.26 -14.13 22.38
C ALA A 75 -15.09 -12.95 21.83
N MET A 76 -14.51 -12.13 20.97
CA MET A 76 -15.23 -11.03 20.31
C MET A 76 -16.40 -11.53 19.46
N VAL A 77 -16.22 -12.63 18.72
CA VAL A 77 -17.31 -13.24 17.94
C VAL A 77 -18.41 -13.78 18.86
N ALA A 78 -18.05 -14.37 20.00
CA ALA A 78 -19.00 -14.84 21.00
C ALA A 78 -19.79 -13.68 21.64
N ASP A 79 -19.12 -12.57 21.97
CA ASP A 79 -19.74 -11.37 22.53
C ASP A 79 -20.71 -10.73 21.53
N ILE A 80 -20.35 -10.63 20.25
CA ILE A 80 -21.23 -10.14 19.18
C ILE A 80 -22.44 -11.05 18.99
N ALA A 81 -22.24 -12.37 19.03
CA ALA A 81 -23.32 -13.35 18.91
C ALA A 81 -24.29 -13.27 20.09
N ALA A 82 -23.78 -13.04 21.30
CA ALA A 82 -24.58 -12.83 22.50
C ALA A 82 -25.33 -11.48 22.47
N ASP A 83 -24.72 -10.41 21.94
CA ASP A 83 -25.34 -9.08 21.87
C ASP A 83 -26.45 -8.98 20.82
N ARG A 84 -26.40 -9.81 19.76
CA ARG A 84 -27.42 -9.83 18.70
C ARG A 84 -28.83 -10.12 19.24
N ASP A 85 -28.94 -10.88 20.32
CA ASP A 85 -30.20 -11.23 20.97
C ASP A 85 -30.59 -10.25 22.10
N SER A 86 -29.75 -9.25 22.42
CA SER A 86 -29.98 -8.31 23.53
C SER A 86 -30.28 -6.87 23.13
N LYS A 87 -30.41 -6.55 21.84
CA LYS A 87 -30.82 -5.19 21.44
C LYS A 87 -32.33 -5.01 21.59
N PRO A 88 -32.82 -4.19 22.55
CA PRO A 88 -34.22 -3.84 22.59
C PRO A 88 -34.54 -3.00 21.35
N PHE A 89 -35.34 -3.55 20.44
CA PHE A 89 -35.94 -2.72 19.40
C PHE A 89 -37.17 -2.05 20.01
N SER A 90 -37.17 -0.71 20.08
CA SER A 90 -38.37 0.08 20.37
C SER A 90 -38.99 0.50 19.05
N LEU A 91 -40.20 0.02 18.77
CA LEU A 91 -41.03 0.56 17.69
C LEU A 91 -41.74 1.78 18.25
N ASP A 92 -41.24 2.97 17.95
CA ASP A 92 -41.97 4.22 18.18
C ASP A 92 -43.13 4.29 17.18
N PHE A 93 -44.29 3.83 17.60
CA PHE A 93 -45.54 4.10 16.89
C PHE A 93 -45.98 5.52 17.28
N THR A 94 -45.67 6.48 16.40
CA THR A 94 -46.28 7.82 16.43
C THR A 94 -47.66 7.78 15.80
#